data_AF-A0A4S2JRC1-F1
#
_entry.id   AF-A0A4S2JRC1-F1
#
_cell.length_a   1.000
_cell.length_b   1.000
_cell.length_c   1.000
_cell.angle_alpha   90.00
_cell.angle_beta   90.00
_cell.angle_gamma   90.00
#
_symmetry.space_group_name_H-M   'P 1'
#
loop_
_entity.id
_entity.type
_entity.pdbx_description
1 polymer ?
#
loop_
_entity_poly.entity_id
_entity_poly.type
_entity_poly.pdbx_seq_one_letter_code
_entity_poly.pdbx_strand_id
1 'polypeptide(L)'
;MSIILSPLAEIVDYFPKHFGKLWYIVSPKETTFEFLHEVPDYQQQIWIPFFLLLILEQLILRKKRFRLNDQVTSLSHWMLIETVRIFSRGAEYFVYIAIYERFGRGYTLPWNSLWTWYITFIAVDFCYYWAHRSNHEVHFLWAYHQVHHSSEEFNFAVGLRQSILQHWCNFVIYLPLAFFIPPSHFMVHNQFNLIYQLWIHTTVIGNLGPLELIFNTPKHHRVHHGCNLYCLDKNYGGVFIVWDRLFGTFQEEEQIEEIVYGLVVNIESFNAFYLQIFYLKDLIKKSISMSTWADKFAVYWKGPSWFPGAPRLGLDEFKIKVKPRAVYDPLIPKWQKIYISVQFLMALFNHYKLYKPQYHENLGDPWIIFAVANNLIALASIGLLFDKRAFIYPSTIEIVRCALYVYFMRIYEDNLIDYLIYYIHRVRTGLHNIAFFLCRCSCFIEFFRFLRKDFRNWLSANSLSIGALDLRDILCSVVLPLEFLHVGLRDAYYLINLFYPLFIIVRSGSARIDRASRTVLLPRGPAPPSDEPLCRPSPDPQNPLARTTRRRHRDPNDWSRISSEDCRCCWNLESRIVTFARSRPPRCSPSARIPAARSRTRCRDP
;
A
#
# COMPACT_ATOMS: atom_id res chain seq x y z
N MET A 1 -8.18 -16.66 35.26
CA MET A 1 -8.66 -17.82 34.46
C MET A 1 -10.05 -17.59 33.85
N SER A 2 -11.05 -17.06 34.59
CA SER A 2 -12.39 -16.78 34.06
C SER A 2 -12.43 -15.72 32.93
N ILE A 3 -11.54 -14.72 32.97
CA ILE A 3 -11.43 -13.65 31.96
C ILE A 3 -10.95 -14.15 30.58
N ILE A 4 -10.29 -15.31 30.52
CA ILE A 4 -9.78 -15.90 29.27
C ILE A 4 -10.67 -17.04 28.78
N LEU A 5 -11.28 -17.81 29.68
CA LEU A 5 -12.11 -18.98 29.32
C LEU A 5 -13.50 -18.60 28.80
N SER A 6 -14.11 -17.51 29.30
CA SER A 6 -15.43 -17.05 28.84
C SER A 6 -15.44 -16.59 27.36
N PRO A 7 -14.46 -15.78 26.88
CA PRO A 7 -14.37 -15.44 25.47
C PRO A 7 -14.13 -16.65 24.55
N LEU A 8 -13.39 -17.65 25.02
CA LEU A 8 -13.10 -18.87 24.26
C LEU A 8 -14.35 -19.74 24.07
N ALA A 9 -15.19 -19.87 25.10
CA ALA A 9 -16.47 -20.57 24.99
C ALA A 9 -17.44 -19.84 24.05
N GLU A 10 -17.51 -18.50 24.12
CA GLU A 10 -18.29 -17.70 23.18
C GLU A 10 -17.81 -17.88 21.74
N ILE A 11 -16.50 -17.92 21.49
CA ILE A 11 -15.94 -18.17 20.15
C ILE A 11 -16.35 -19.56 19.62
N VAL A 12 -16.36 -20.59 20.47
CA VAL A 12 -16.73 -21.96 20.07
C VAL A 12 -18.19 -22.06 19.65
N ASP A 13 -19.11 -21.36 20.32
CA ASP A 13 -20.53 -21.35 19.97
C ASP A 13 -20.85 -20.38 18.82
N TYR A 14 -20.09 -19.29 18.71
CA TYR A 14 -20.28 -18.24 17.71
C TYR A 14 -19.79 -18.67 16.33
N PHE A 15 -18.64 -19.33 16.28
CA PHE A 15 -17.98 -19.67 15.01
C PHE A 15 -18.88 -20.51 14.08
N PRO A 16 -19.44 -21.67 14.49
CA PRO A 16 -20.29 -22.48 13.60
C PRO A 16 -21.54 -21.76 13.11
N LYS A 17 -22.11 -20.85 13.92
CA LYS A 17 -23.33 -20.10 13.58
C LYS A 17 -23.15 -19.09 12.45
N HIS A 18 -21.94 -18.57 12.28
CA HIS A 18 -21.65 -17.50 11.33
C HIS A 18 -20.72 -17.94 10.19
N PHE A 19 -20.01 -19.05 10.35
CA PHE A 19 -19.03 -19.54 9.38
C PHE A 19 -19.62 -19.75 7.97
N GLY A 20 -20.81 -20.36 7.85
CA GLY A 20 -21.45 -20.60 6.55
C GLY A 20 -21.71 -19.33 5.73
N LYS A 21 -21.85 -18.16 6.39
CA LYS A 21 -22.09 -16.86 5.75
C LYS A 21 -20.93 -16.43 4.86
N LEU A 22 -19.70 -16.87 5.14
CA LEU A 22 -18.52 -16.62 4.29
C LEU A 22 -18.70 -17.17 2.87
N TRP A 23 -19.51 -18.23 2.71
CA TRP A 23 -19.76 -18.90 1.43
C TRP A 23 -21.20 -18.71 0.93
N TYR A 24 -21.95 -17.73 1.47
CA TYR A 24 -23.37 -17.54 1.15
C TYR A 24 -24.27 -18.74 1.54
N ILE A 25 -23.80 -19.62 2.43
CA ILE A 25 -24.57 -20.77 2.92
C ILE A 25 -25.48 -20.29 4.04
N VAL A 26 -26.66 -19.79 3.66
CA VAL A 26 -27.65 -19.20 4.57
C VAL A 26 -29.07 -19.64 4.21
N SER A 27 -29.96 -19.60 5.20
CA SER A 27 -31.39 -19.87 4.99
C SER A 27 -32.09 -18.62 4.45
N PRO A 28 -32.80 -18.69 3.32
CA PRO A 28 -33.63 -17.58 2.84
C PRO A 28 -34.64 -17.11 3.89
N LYS A 29 -35.23 -18.05 4.65
CA LYS A 29 -36.22 -17.75 5.70
C LYS A 29 -35.64 -16.89 6.82
N GLU A 30 -34.37 -17.07 7.17
CA GLU A 30 -33.69 -16.32 8.25
C GLU A 30 -33.00 -15.04 7.76
N THR A 31 -33.04 -14.79 6.45
CA THR A 31 -32.36 -13.68 5.79
C THR A 31 -33.32 -12.85 4.93
N THR A 32 -34.62 -13.01 5.16
CA THR A 32 -35.69 -12.27 4.49
C THR A 32 -36.39 -11.40 5.52
N PHE A 33 -36.42 -10.08 5.28
CA PHE A 33 -36.95 -9.10 6.21
C PHE A 33 -37.88 -8.13 5.47
N GLU A 34 -38.93 -7.67 6.16
CA GLU A 34 -39.81 -6.63 5.62
C GLU A 34 -39.14 -5.26 5.73
N PHE A 35 -38.56 -4.96 6.89
CA PHE A 35 -38.00 -3.65 7.18
C PHE A 35 -36.47 -3.64 7.23
N LEU A 36 -35.89 -2.51 6.85
CA LEU A 36 -34.43 -2.35 6.77
C LEU A 36 -33.74 -2.48 8.13
N HIS A 37 -34.37 -1.97 9.20
CA HIS A 37 -33.79 -1.98 10.55
C HIS A 37 -33.75 -3.38 11.18
N GLU A 38 -34.49 -4.35 10.62
CA GLU A 38 -34.46 -5.75 11.07
C GLU A 38 -33.25 -6.51 10.50
N VAL A 39 -32.66 -5.99 9.42
CA VAL A 39 -31.53 -6.65 8.73
C VAL A 39 -30.28 -6.56 9.62
N PRO A 40 -29.70 -7.70 10.03
CA PRO A 40 -28.48 -7.71 10.82
C PRO A 40 -27.26 -7.21 10.04
N ASP A 41 -26.24 -6.76 10.76
CA ASP A 41 -24.91 -6.50 10.20
C ASP A 41 -24.16 -7.82 10.01
N TYR A 42 -24.33 -8.45 8.86
CA TYR A 42 -23.66 -9.71 8.56
C TYR A 42 -22.15 -9.54 8.41
N GLN A 43 -21.67 -8.37 7.99
CA GLN A 43 -20.23 -8.11 7.91
C GLN A 43 -19.60 -8.12 9.31
N GLN A 44 -20.24 -7.47 10.28
CA GLN A 44 -19.80 -7.53 11.67
C GLN A 44 -19.79 -8.97 12.21
N GLN A 45 -20.77 -9.79 11.81
CA GLN A 45 -20.89 -11.17 12.28
C GLN A 45 -19.80 -12.11 11.77
N ILE A 46 -19.17 -11.81 10.62
CA ILE A 46 -18.16 -12.69 10.03
C ILE A 46 -16.73 -12.34 10.43
N TRP A 47 -16.48 -11.24 11.14
CA TRP A 47 -15.11 -10.82 11.43
C TRP A 47 -14.34 -11.84 12.27
N ILE A 48 -14.95 -12.38 13.34
CA ILE A 48 -14.32 -13.43 14.15
C ILE A 48 -13.95 -14.67 13.31
N PRO A 49 -14.89 -15.32 12.59
CA PRO A 49 -14.54 -16.48 11.78
C PRO A 49 -13.54 -16.15 10.66
N PHE A 50 -13.63 -14.97 10.05
CA PHE A 50 -12.69 -14.55 9.01
C PHE A 50 -11.25 -14.36 9.55
N PHE A 51 -11.08 -13.68 10.69
CA PHE A 51 -9.75 -13.53 11.30
C PHE A 51 -9.14 -14.86 11.76
N LEU A 52 -9.97 -15.83 12.16
CA LEU A 52 -9.51 -17.19 12.45
C LEU A 52 -9.02 -17.90 11.18
N LEU A 53 -9.72 -17.75 10.05
CA LEU A 53 -9.24 -18.26 8.75
C LEU A 53 -7.95 -17.59 8.30
N LEU A 54 -7.82 -16.28 8.50
CA LEU A 54 -6.59 -15.53 8.23
C LEU A 54 -5.43 -16.10 9.05
N ILE A 55 -5.61 -16.29 10.37
CA ILE A 55 -4.58 -16.90 11.23
C ILE A 55 -4.24 -18.32 10.75
N LEU A 56 -5.25 -19.15 10.46
CA LEU A 56 -5.06 -20.51 9.96
C LEU A 56 -4.28 -20.54 8.65
N GLU A 57 -4.61 -19.66 7.70
CA GLU A 57 -3.90 -19.51 6.44
C GLU A 57 -2.42 -19.17 6.70
N GLN A 58 -2.12 -18.22 7.59
CA GLN A 58 -0.74 -17.86 7.92
C GLN A 58 0.02 -19.01 8.59
N LEU A 59 -0.66 -19.87 9.37
CA LEU A 59 -0.07 -21.09 9.94
C LEU A 59 0.26 -22.13 8.85
N ILE A 60 -0.61 -22.31 7.87
CA ILE A 60 -0.42 -23.23 6.73
C ILE A 60 0.70 -22.71 5.82
N LEU A 61 0.70 -21.41 5.53
CA LEU A 61 1.67 -20.75 4.66
C LEU A 61 3.04 -20.54 5.31
N ARG A 62 3.29 -21.01 6.55
CA ARG A 62 4.55 -20.83 7.32
C ARG A 62 5.86 -21.10 6.54
N LYS A 63 5.80 -21.85 5.44
CA LYS A 63 6.94 -22.09 4.52
C LYS A 63 7.27 -20.89 3.60
N LYS A 64 6.32 -20.00 3.33
CA LYS A 64 6.49 -18.72 2.62
C LYS A 64 6.76 -17.62 3.66
N ARG A 65 7.77 -16.78 3.43
CA ARG A 65 8.22 -15.77 4.40
C ARG A 65 7.08 -14.81 4.76
N PHE A 66 6.61 -14.84 6.01
CA PHE A 66 5.59 -13.92 6.52
C PHE A 66 6.07 -12.45 6.46
N ARG A 67 5.34 -11.60 5.71
CA ARG A 67 5.61 -10.16 5.57
C ARG A 67 4.66 -9.33 6.43
N LEU A 68 5.13 -9.02 7.63
CA LEU A 68 4.38 -8.22 8.61
C LEU A 68 3.93 -6.86 8.06
N ASN A 69 4.76 -6.21 7.24
CA ASN A 69 4.46 -4.93 6.61
C ASN A 69 3.22 -5.00 5.71
N ASP A 70 3.14 -6.00 4.84
CA ASP A 70 2.02 -6.15 3.91
C ASP A 70 0.71 -6.47 4.66
N GLN A 71 0.78 -7.41 5.62
CA GLN A 71 -0.32 -7.80 6.50
C GLN A 71 -0.90 -6.63 7.29
N VAL A 72 -0.04 -5.88 7.98
CA VAL A 72 -0.45 -4.72 8.78
C VAL A 72 -0.99 -3.61 7.88
N THR A 73 -0.43 -3.42 6.69
CA THR A 73 -0.94 -2.42 5.73
C THR A 73 -2.34 -2.79 5.27
N SER A 74 -2.59 -4.04 4.89
CA SER A 74 -3.92 -4.49 4.47
C SER A 74 -4.97 -4.35 5.59
N LEU A 75 -4.62 -4.72 6.83
CA LEU A 75 -5.51 -4.50 7.99
C LEU A 75 -5.71 -3.01 8.32
N SER A 76 -4.69 -2.18 8.08
CA SER A 76 -4.80 -0.72 8.25
C SER A 76 -5.83 -0.14 7.27
N HIS A 77 -5.87 -0.62 6.03
CA HIS A 77 -6.89 -0.23 5.05
C HIS A 77 -8.30 -0.62 5.50
N TRP A 78 -8.49 -1.81 6.07
CA TRP A 78 -9.77 -2.19 6.67
C TRP A 78 -10.15 -1.27 7.84
N MET A 79 -9.24 -0.98 8.76
CA MET A 79 -9.51 -0.03 9.85
C MET A 79 -9.90 1.36 9.33
N LEU A 80 -9.28 1.84 8.25
CA LEU A 80 -9.65 3.13 7.64
C LEU A 80 -11.08 3.14 7.12
N ILE A 81 -11.49 2.09 6.41
CA ILE A 81 -12.84 1.97 5.86
C ILE A 81 -13.87 1.81 6.96
N GLU A 82 -13.60 0.92 7.91
CA GLU A 82 -14.47 0.68 9.04
C GLU A 82 -14.64 1.95 9.90
N THR A 83 -13.59 2.77 10.04
CA THR A 83 -13.72 4.09 10.67
C THR A 83 -14.70 4.98 9.92
N VAL A 84 -14.61 5.05 8.59
CA VAL A 84 -15.56 5.83 7.78
C VAL A 84 -16.97 5.25 7.89
N ARG A 85 -17.11 3.93 7.88
CA ARG A 85 -18.38 3.22 8.00
C ARG A 85 -19.09 3.52 9.32
N ILE A 86 -18.37 3.63 10.44
CA ILE A 86 -18.94 4.03 11.74
C ILE A 86 -19.69 5.37 11.63
N PHE A 87 -19.12 6.37 10.93
CA PHE A 87 -19.72 7.70 10.81
C PHE A 87 -20.72 7.86 9.66
N SER A 88 -20.70 6.96 8.69
CA SER A 88 -21.50 7.06 7.46
C SER A 88 -22.46 5.88 7.25
N ARG A 89 -22.66 5.07 8.29
CA ARG A 89 -23.50 3.87 8.23
C ARG A 89 -24.90 4.22 7.73
N GLY A 90 -25.37 3.48 6.73
CA GLY A 90 -26.71 3.66 6.15
C GLY A 90 -26.82 4.81 5.14
N ALA A 91 -25.90 5.78 5.15
CA ALA A 91 -25.90 6.87 4.17
C ALA A 91 -25.70 6.36 2.73
N GLU A 92 -24.94 5.27 2.57
CA GLU A 92 -24.75 4.59 1.28
C GLU A 92 -26.05 4.05 0.66
N TYR A 93 -27.05 3.71 1.50
CA TYR A 93 -28.35 3.23 1.04
C TYR A 93 -29.40 4.34 0.89
N PHE A 94 -29.10 5.57 1.34
CA PHE A 94 -30.08 6.65 1.37
C PHE A 94 -30.66 6.94 -0.02
N VAL A 95 -29.80 7.06 -1.04
CA VAL A 95 -30.24 7.32 -2.42
C VAL A 95 -31.06 6.15 -2.97
N TYR A 96 -30.66 4.92 -2.66
CA TYR A 96 -31.40 3.71 -3.05
C TYR A 96 -32.82 3.73 -2.46
N ILE A 97 -32.94 4.00 -1.16
CA ILE A 97 -34.22 4.08 -0.45
C ILE A 97 -35.08 5.22 -1.01
N ALA A 98 -34.49 6.38 -1.27
CA ALA A 98 -35.21 7.53 -1.84
C ALA A 98 -35.81 7.22 -3.22
N ILE A 99 -35.06 6.52 -4.08
CA ILE A 99 -35.55 6.07 -5.39
C ILE A 99 -36.65 5.01 -5.20
N TYR A 100 -36.44 4.05 -4.30
CA TYR A 100 -37.41 3.00 -4.02
C TYR A 100 -38.75 3.55 -3.51
N GLU A 101 -38.73 4.42 -2.51
CA GLU A 101 -39.95 5.00 -1.95
C GLU A 101 -40.71 5.85 -2.97
N ARG A 102 -40.00 6.56 -3.85
CA ARG A 102 -40.62 7.45 -4.83
C ARG A 102 -41.12 6.72 -6.08
N PHE A 103 -40.39 5.72 -6.55
CA PHE A 103 -40.62 5.10 -7.87
C PHE A 103 -40.79 3.58 -7.82
N GLY A 104 -40.14 2.89 -6.89
CA GLY A 104 -40.10 1.43 -6.83
C GLY A 104 -41.27 0.79 -6.09
N ARG A 105 -41.83 1.47 -5.08
CA ARG A 105 -42.85 0.90 -4.19
C ARG A 105 -44.11 0.38 -4.91
N GLY A 106 -44.49 1.00 -6.04
CA GLY A 106 -45.64 0.58 -6.85
C GLY A 106 -45.41 -0.68 -7.71
N TYR A 107 -44.15 -1.06 -7.95
CA TYR A 107 -43.74 -2.18 -8.81
C TYR A 107 -42.84 -3.18 -8.07
N THR A 108 -42.78 -3.08 -6.75
CA THR A 108 -41.86 -3.84 -5.92
C THR A 108 -42.20 -5.32 -5.90
N LEU A 109 -41.17 -6.15 -5.88
CA LEU A 109 -41.31 -7.58 -5.63
C LEU A 109 -41.73 -7.81 -4.17
N PRO A 110 -42.59 -8.81 -3.91
CA PRO A 110 -43.06 -9.10 -2.56
C PRO A 110 -41.89 -9.50 -1.65
N TRP A 111 -41.76 -8.82 -0.50
CA TRP A 111 -40.65 -9.05 0.43
C TRP A 111 -40.68 -10.45 1.04
N ASN A 112 -41.84 -11.09 1.17
CA ASN A 112 -41.99 -12.42 1.77
C ASN A 112 -41.87 -13.57 0.74
N SER A 113 -41.40 -13.30 -0.48
CA SER A 113 -41.29 -14.29 -1.54
C SER A 113 -39.88 -14.84 -1.66
N LEU A 114 -39.79 -16.17 -1.70
CA LEU A 114 -38.54 -16.88 -1.97
C LEU A 114 -37.95 -16.52 -3.34
N TRP A 115 -38.79 -16.19 -4.33
CA TRP A 115 -38.30 -15.75 -5.63
C TRP A 115 -37.65 -14.37 -5.56
N THR A 116 -38.17 -13.45 -4.74
CA THR A 116 -37.54 -12.14 -4.53
C THR A 116 -36.13 -12.31 -3.96
N TRP A 117 -35.94 -13.24 -3.04
CA TRP A 117 -34.63 -13.59 -2.49
C TRP A 117 -33.65 -14.04 -3.60
N TYR A 118 -34.01 -15.04 -4.40
CA TYR A 118 -33.13 -15.55 -5.46
C TYR A 118 -32.88 -14.54 -6.59
N ILE A 119 -33.91 -13.79 -7.00
CA ILE A 119 -33.78 -12.73 -8.00
C ILE A 119 -32.84 -11.65 -7.49
N THR A 120 -32.98 -11.23 -6.24
CA THR A 120 -32.11 -10.22 -5.64
C THR A 120 -30.68 -10.71 -5.55
N PHE A 121 -30.46 -11.95 -5.12
CA PHE A 121 -29.13 -12.57 -5.09
C PHE A 121 -28.42 -12.48 -6.45
N ILE A 122 -29.08 -12.95 -7.51
CA ILE A 122 -28.52 -12.97 -8.86
C ILE A 122 -28.32 -11.53 -9.39
N ALA A 123 -29.29 -10.64 -9.15
CA ALA A 123 -29.23 -9.26 -9.63
C ALA A 123 -28.11 -8.45 -8.95
N VAL A 124 -27.94 -8.61 -7.64
CA VAL A 124 -26.85 -7.97 -6.88
C VAL A 124 -25.49 -8.49 -7.37
N ASP A 125 -25.36 -9.79 -7.61
CA ASP A 125 -24.11 -10.35 -8.14
C ASP A 125 -23.80 -9.87 -9.57
N PHE A 126 -24.82 -9.74 -10.41
CA PHE A 126 -24.70 -9.13 -11.73
C PHE A 126 -24.25 -7.67 -11.66
N CYS A 127 -24.85 -6.87 -10.77
CA CYS A 127 -24.41 -5.50 -10.52
C CYS A 127 -22.97 -5.45 -9.99
N TYR A 128 -22.57 -6.40 -9.15
CA TYR A 128 -21.18 -6.52 -8.69
C TYR A 128 -20.22 -6.74 -9.86
N TYR A 129 -20.52 -7.68 -10.77
CA TYR A 129 -19.70 -7.90 -11.97
C TYR A 129 -19.46 -6.60 -12.75
N TRP A 130 -20.52 -5.82 -13.01
CA TRP A 130 -20.40 -4.56 -13.73
C TRP A 130 -19.68 -3.47 -12.96
N ALA A 131 -19.89 -3.40 -11.63
CA ALA A 131 -19.14 -2.51 -10.78
C ALA A 131 -17.65 -2.85 -10.81
N HIS A 132 -17.32 -4.11 -10.63
CA HIS A 132 -15.96 -4.59 -10.61
C HIS A 132 -15.26 -4.41 -11.96
N ARG A 133 -15.92 -4.75 -13.07
CA ARG A 133 -15.42 -4.48 -14.42
C ARG A 133 -15.19 -2.99 -14.66
N SER A 134 -16.13 -2.13 -14.24
CA SER A 134 -15.98 -0.68 -14.36
C SER A 134 -14.79 -0.16 -13.55
N ASN A 135 -14.51 -0.77 -12.39
CA ASN A 135 -13.36 -0.43 -11.57
C ASN A 135 -12.02 -0.69 -12.24
N HIS A 136 -11.94 -1.58 -13.22
CA HIS A 136 -10.73 -1.84 -14.00
C HIS A 136 -10.72 -1.05 -15.32
N GLU A 137 -11.87 -0.90 -15.97
CA GLU A 137 -11.95 -0.31 -17.30
C GLU A 137 -12.16 1.22 -17.34
N VAL A 138 -12.49 1.86 -16.21
CA VAL A 138 -12.64 3.33 -16.09
C VAL A 138 -11.49 3.86 -15.23
N HIS A 139 -10.64 4.72 -15.78
CA HIS A 139 -9.40 5.16 -15.13
C HIS A 139 -9.65 5.86 -13.78
N PHE A 140 -10.74 6.62 -13.65
CA PHE A 140 -11.14 7.21 -12.37
C PHE A 140 -11.49 6.17 -11.30
N LEU A 141 -12.25 5.14 -11.66
CA LEU A 141 -12.63 4.09 -10.72
C LEU A 141 -11.42 3.22 -10.34
N TRP A 142 -10.54 2.95 -11.31
CA TRP A 142 -9.26 2.28 -11.09
C TRP A 142 -8.36 3.04 -10.11
N ALA A 143 -8.42 4.37 -10.07
CA ALA A 143 -7.60 5.16 -9.13
C ALA A 143 -7.85 4.81 -7.66
N TYR A 144 -9.05 4.34 -7.33
CA TYR A 144 -9.41 3.86 -5.99
C TYR A 144 -9.32 2.35 -5.89
N HIS A 145 -9.70 1.61 -6.93
CA HIS A 145 -9.65 0.16 -6.90
C HIS A 145 -8.22 -0.41 -6.90
N GLN A 146 -7.24 0.30 -7.48
CA GLN A 146 -5.82 -0.10 -7.43
C GLN A 146 -5.29 -0.33 -6.02
N VAL A 147 -5.87 0.33 -5.00
CA VAL A 147 -5.49 0.10 -3.59
C VAL A 147 -5.58 -1.39 -3.25
N HIS A 148 -6.63 -2.05 -3.75
CA HIS A 148 -6.86 -3.48 -3.57
C HIS A 148 -5.81 -4.35 -4.27
N HIS A 149 -5.43 -3.97 -5.49
CA HIS A 149 -4.41 -4.65 -6.29
C HIS A 149 -2.97 -4.27 -5.92
N SER A 150 -2.76 -3.36 -4.97
CA SER A 150 -1.43 -2.85 -4.63
C SER A 150 -0.56 -3.83 -3.82
N SER A 151 -1.13 -4.91 -3.28
CA SER A 151 -0.35 -5.92 -2.55
C SER A 151 0.48 -6.76 -3.52
N GLU A 152 1.76 -6.91 -3.19
CA GLU A 152 2.65 -7.87 -3.84
C GLU A 152 2.51 -9.30 -3.26
N GLU A 153 1.58 -9.50 -2.33
CA GLU A 153 1.19 -10.81 -1.82
C GLU A 153 -0.25 -11.14 -2.24
N PHE A 154 -0.62 -12.42 -2.14
CA PHE A 154 -2.00 -12.86 -2.31
C PHE A 154 -2.38 -13.82 -1.19
N ASN A 155 -3.18 -13.32 -0.24
CA ASN A 155 -3.62 -13.99 0.98
C ASN A 155 -4.89 -13.30 1.52
N PHE A 156 -5.51 -13.85 2.57
CA PHE A 156 -6.81 -13.35 3.05
C PHE A 156 -6.78 -11.88 3.48
N ALA A 157 -5.65 -11.38 3.98
CA ALA A 157 -5.55 -9.98 4.36
C ALA A 157 -5.68 -9.06 3.15
N VAL A 158 -5.28 -9.47 1.94
CA VAL A 158 -5.44 -8.65 0.72
C VAL A 158 -6.92 -8.34 0.45
N GLY A 159 -7.83 -9.25 0.78
CA GLY A 159 -9.28 -9.01 0.70
C GLY A 159 -9.74 -7.78 1.50
N LEU A 160 -9.04 -7.48 2.60
CA LEU A 160 -9.29 -6.34 3.49
C LEU A 160 -8.64 -5.03 3.01
N ARG A 161 -7.71 -5.10 2.05
CA ARG A 161 -7.05 -3.92 1.50
C ARG A 161 -7.98 -3.25 0.50
N GLN A 162 -8.74 -2.26 0.94
CA GLN A 162 -9.73 -1.58 0.10
C GLN A 162 -9.53 -0.05 0.17
N SER A 163 -10.09 0.67 -0.80
CA SER A 163 -10.16 2.13 -0.77
C SER A 163 -11.38 2.62 -0.02
N ILE A 164 -11.24 3.75 0.69
CA ILE A 164 -12.36 4.45 1.35
C ILE A 164 -13.45 4.82 0.33
N LEU A 165 -13.06 5.20 -0.89
CA LEU A 165 -13.98 5.69 -1.92
C LEU A 165 -14.60 4.57 -2.78
N GLN A 166 -14.16 3.32 -2.61
CA GLN A 166 -14.60 2.19 -3.42
C GLN A 166 -16.13 2.03 -3.38
N HIS A 167 -16.73 1.97 -2.19
CA HIS A 167 -18.18 1.81 -2.04
C HIS A 167 -18.96 3.02 -2.56
N TRP A 168 -18.46 4.24 -2.30
CA TRP A 168 -19.07 5.50 -2.73
C TRP A 168 -19.04 5.72 -4.24
N CYS A 169 -18.15 5.04 -4.97
CA CYS A 169 -18.14 5.11 -6.43
C CYS A 169 -19.01 4.02 -7.08
N ASN A 170 -19.14 2.86 -6.42
CA ASN A 170 -19.86 1.71 -7.00
C ASN A 170 -21.37 1.75 -6.80
N PHE A 171 -21.89 2.43 -5.76
CA PHE A 171 -23.32 2.35 -5.39
C PHE A 171 -24.27 2.72 -6.54
N VAL A 172 -23.85 3.60 -7.44
CA VAL A 172 -24.64 4.07 -8.59
C VAL A 172 -25.08 2.91 -9.50
N ILE A 173 -24.25 1.88 -9.63
CA ILE A 173 -24.50 0.71 -10.49
C ILE A 173 -25.63 -0.17 -9.94
N TYR A 174 -25.92 -0.07 -8.65
CA TYR A 174 -26.99 -0.81 -7.98
C TYR A 174 -28.33 -0.05 -7.97
N LEU A 175 -28.35 1.26 -8.24
CA LEU A 175 -29.58 2.08 -8.20
C LEU A 175 -30.71 1.59 -9.11
N PRO A 176 -30.46 0.99 -10.30
CA PRO A 176 -31.55 0.42 -11.10
C PRO A 176 -32.36 -0.66 -10.37
N LEU A 177 -31.78 -1.37 -9.40
CA LEU A 177 -32.52 -2.37 -8.62
C LEU A 177 -33.58 -1.73 -7.71
N ALA A 178 -33.40 -0.47 -7.32
CA ALA A 178 -34.34 0.25 -6.44
C ALA A 178 -35.74 0.43 -7.06
N PHE A 179 -35.92 0.22 -8.36
CA PHE A 179 -37.23 0.30 -8.99
C PHE A 179 -38.13 -0.92 -8.75
N PHE A 180 -37.59 -2.03 -8.23
CA PHE A 180 -38.36 -3.26 -8.04
C PHE A 180 -37.88 -4.15 -6.88
N ILE A 181 -36.70 -3.94 -6.32
CA ILE A 181 -36.16 -4.74 -5.21
C ILE A 181 -36.32 -3.99 -3.87
N PRO A 182 -36.98 -4.60 -2.86
CA PRO A 182 -37.06 -4.05 -1.52
C PRO A 182 -35.68 -3.70 -0.93
N PRO A 183 -35.51 -2.54 -0.26
CA PRO A 183 -34.22 -2.15 0.33
C PRO A 183 -33.65 -3.17 1.32
N SER A 184 -34.51 -3.87 2.08
CA SER A 184 -34.09 -4.93 3.01
C SER A 184 -33.37 -6.06 2.27
N HIS A 185 -33.93 -6.54 1.16
CA HIS A 185 -33.34 -7.60 0.34
C HIS A 185 -32.04 -7.14 -0.29
N PHE A 186 -32.03 -5.93 -0.85
CA PHE A 186 -30.82 -5.35 -1.42
C PHE A 186 -29.68 -5.32 -0.38
N MET A 187 -29.96 -4.82 0.83
CA MET A 187 -28.95 -4.72 1.89
C MET A 187 -28.45 -6.10 2.36
N VAL A 188 -29.32 -7.11 2.46
CA VAL A 188 -28.92 -8.48 2.78
C VAL A 188 -27.96 -9.03 1.72
N HIS A 189 -28.37 -8.98 0.46
CA HIS A 189 -27.62 -9.63 -0.61
C HIS A 189 -26.33 -8.87 -0.97
N ASN A 190 -26.32 -7.54 -0.82
CA ASN A 190 -25.12 -6.72 -0.98
C ASN A 190 -24.07 -7.08 0.08
N GLN A 191 -24.47 -7.24 1.35
CA GLN A 191 -23.55 -7.68 2.40
C GLN A 191 -22.99 -9.08 2.11
N PHE A 192 -23.83 -10.07 1.79
CA PHE A 192 -23.33 -11.41 1.52
C PHE A 192 -22.45 -11.49 0.27
N ASN A 193 -22.71 -10.67 -0.75
CA ASN A 193 -21.84 -10.60 -1.93
C ASN A 193 -20.43 -10.13 -1.53
N LEU A 194 -20.33 -9.04 -0.77
CA LEU A 194 -19.05 -8.52 -0.25
C LEU A 194 -18.34 -9.51 0.68
N ILE A 195 -19.09 -10.21 1.53
CA ILE A 195 -18.56 -11.25 2.42
C ILE A 195 -17.96 -12.40 1.61
N TYR A 196 -18.63 -12.83 0.53
CA TYR A 196 -18.11 -13.88 -0.35
C TYR A 196 -16.77 -13.49 -0.99
N GLN A 197 -16.56 -12.20 -1.27
CA GLN A 197 -15.28 -11.74 -1.82
C GLN A 197 -14.09 -11.96 -0.88
N LEU A 198 -14.31 -12.18 0.42
CA LEU A 198 -13.21 -12.36 1.36
C LEU A 198 -12.49 -13.70 1.17
N TRP A 199 -13.22 -14.82 1.06
CA TRP A 199 -12.63 -16.17 1.09
C TRP A 199 -11.93 -16.56 -0.23
N ILE A 200 -12.19 -15.85 -1.32
CA ILE A 200 -11.52 -16.09 -2.60
C ILE A 200 -10.07 -15.56 -2.63
N HIS A 201 -9.64 -14.79 -1.61
CA HIS A 201 -8.27 -14.28 -1.51
C HIS A 201 -7.32 -15.27 -0.83
N THR A 202 -6.95 -16.36 -1.51
CA THR A 202 -5.96 -17.28 -0.96
C THR A 202 -5.18 -18.04 -2.02
N THR A 203 -3.92 -18.38 -1.69
CA THR A 203 -3.10 -19.32 -2.47
C THR A 203 -3.15 -20.75 -1.93
N VAL A 204 -3.84 -20.99 -0.81
CA VAL A 204 -3.92 -22.32 -0.18
C VAL A 204 -4.83 -23.27 -0.96
N ILE A 205 -5.92 -22.74 -1.50
CA ILE A 205 -6.91 -23.52 -2.25
C ILE A 205 -6.52 -23.51 -3.73
N GLY A 206 -6.18 -24.68 -4.26
CA GLY A 206 -5.72 -24.87 -5.64
C GLY A 206 -6.86 -24.84 -6.66
N ASN A 207 -7.43 -26.01 -6.97
CA ASN A 207 -8.47 -26.23 -7.97
C ASN A 207 -9.70 -26.87 -7.30
N LEU A 208 -10.90 -26.34 -7.56
CA LEU A 208 -12.19 -26.84 -7.01
C LEU A 208 -13.02 -27.66 -8.01
N GLY A 209 -12.43 -28.04 -9.14
CA GLY A 209 -13.04 -28.91 -10.15
C GLY A 209 -14.26 -28.25 -10.79
N PRO A 210 -15.37 -28.99 -10.99
CA PRO A 210 -16.56 -28.48 -11.69
C PRO A 210 -17.19 -27.23 -11.06
N LEU A 211 -16.95 -26.96 -9.78
CA LEU A 211 -17.45 -25.75 -9.12
C LEU A 211 -16.90 -24.47 -9.79
N GLU A 212 -15.72 -24.53 -10.41
CA GLU A 212 -15.09 -23.43 -11.15
C GLU A 212 -15.83 -23.07 -12.45
N LEU A 213 -16.81 -23.87 -12.87
CA LEU A 213 -17.67 -23.51 -14.00
C LEU A 213 -18.68 -22.43 -13.62
N ILE A 214 -19.10 -22.42 -12.35
CA ILE A 214 -20.23 -21.60 -11.86
C ILE A 214 -19.74 -20.52 -10.91
N PHE A 215 -18.92 -20.89 -9.92
CA PHE A 215 -18.51 -19.99 -8.85
C PHE A 215 -17.18 -19.31 -9.14
N ASN A 216 -17.04 -18.08 -8.67
CA ASN A 216 -15.73 -17.46 -8.55
C ASN A 216 -14.96 -18.18 -7.43
N THR A 217 -13.69 -18.50 -7.67
CA THR A 217 -12.88 -19.31 -6.77
C THR A 217 -11.53 -18.64 -6.54
N PRO A 218 -10.76 -19.08 -5.52
CA PRO A 218 -9.41 -18.59 -5.33
C PRO A 218 -8.52 -18.69 -6.58
N LYS A 219 -8.73 -19.69 -7.43
CA LYS A 219 -8.03 -19.86 -8.71
C LYS A 219 -8.29 -18.72 -9.69
N HIS A 220 -9.57 -18.41 -9.91
CA HIS A 220 -9.95 -17.30 -10.78
C HIS A 220 -9.50 -15.95 -10.23
N HIS A 221 -9.59 -15.78 -8.90
CA HIS A 221 -9.26 -14.52 -8.24
C HIS A 221 -7.74 -14.27 -8.17
N ARG A 222 -6.90 -15.32 -8.15
CA ARG A 222 -5.45 -15.19 -8.35
C ARG A 222 -5.13 -14.55 -9.70
N VAL A 223 -5.76 -15.03 -10.77
CA VAL A 223 -5.61 -14.45 -12.11
C VAL A 223 -6.07 -13.00 -12.10
N HIS A 224 -7.22 -12.70 -11.50
CA HIS A 224 -7.72 -11.34 -11.40
C HIS A 224 -6.73 -10.36 -10.72
N HIS A 225 -6.05 -10.82 -9.66
CA HIS A 225 -5.05 -10.01 -8.96
C HIS A 225 -3.66 -9.98 -9.62
N GLY A 226 -3.43 -10.82 -10.63
CA GLY A 226 -2.17 -10.88 -11.34
C GLY A 226 -1.92 -9.65 -12.21
N CYS A 227 -0.66 -9.24 -12.30
CA CYS A 227 -0.22 -8.17 -13.20
C CYS A 227 0.52 -8.67 -14.45
N ASN A 228 0.62 -10.00 -14.63
CA ASN A 228 1.04 -10.60 -15.89
C ASN A 228 0.07 -10.18 -17.01
N LEU A 229 0.56 -10.12 -18.25
CA LEU A 229 -0.24 -9.59 -19.36
C LEU A 229 -1.55 -10.37 -19.58
N TYR A 230 -1.55 -11.70 -19.40
CA TYR A 230 -2.74 -12.54 -19.55
C TYR A 230 -3.77 -12.36 -18.43
N CYS A 231 -3.32 -11.89 -17.26
CA CYS A 231 -4.13 -11.64 -16.07
C CYS A 231 -4.89 -10.30 -16.13
N LEU A 232 -4.38 -9.34 -16.89
CA LEU A 232 -4.94 -7.98 -16.92
C LEU A 232 -6.36 -7.97 -17.49
N ASP A 233 -7.25 -7.26 -16.79
CA ASP A 233 -8.63 -7.05 -17.21
C ASP A 233 -9.45 -8.35 -17.35
N LYS A 234 -9.27 -9.30 -16.42
CA LYS A 234 -9.95 -10.61 -16.40
C LYS A 234 -10.66 -10.92 -15.09
N ASN A 235 -11.62 -11.84 -15.15
CA ASN A 235 -12.27 -12.49 -14.01
C ASN A 235 -12.86 -11.51 -12.97
N TYR A 236 -13.83 -10.71 -13.38
CA TYR A 236 -14.49 -9.70 -12.54
C TYR A 236 -15.62 -10.23 -11.64
N GLY A 237 -16.01 -11.49 -11.81
CA GLY A 237 -17.15 -12.11 -11.14
C GLY A 237 -17.11 -11.96 -9.62
N GLY A 238 -18.27 -11.72 -9.01
CA GLY A 238 -18.42 -11.69 -7.57
C GLY A 238 -18.48 -13.11 -7.00
N VAL A 239 -19.70 -13.61 -6.84
CA VAL A 239 -20.02 -14.99 -6.47
C VAL A 239 -19.96 -15.90 -7.68
N PHE A 240 -20.46 -15.46 -8.83
CA PHE A 240 -20.48 -16.25 -10.05
C PHE A 240 -19.40 -15.82 -11.05
N ILE A 241 -18.65 -16.80 -11.55
CA ILE A 241 -17.72 -16.62 -12.68
C ILE A 241 -18.45 -16.68 -14.04
N VAL A 242 -19.73 -17.05 -14.02
CA VAL A 242 -20.56 -17.19 -15.23
C VAL A 242 -20.61 -15.89 -16.02
N TRP A 243 -20.62 -14.73 -15.34
CA TRP A 243 -20.64 -13.43 -16.00
C TRP A 243 -19.38 -13.20 -16.86
N ASP A 244 -18.20 -13.59 -16.37
CA ASP A 244 -16.97 -13.49 -17.14
C ASP A 244 -16.99 -14.37 -18.39
N ARG A 245 -17.58 -15.57 -18.28
CA ARG A 245 -17.74 -16.48 -19.42
C ARG A 245 -18.71 -15.89 -20.45
N LEU A 246 -19.82 -15.31 -19.97
CA LEU A 246 -20.85 -14.72 -20.82
C LEU A 246 -20.36 -13.47 -21.55
N PHE A 247 -19.60 -12.61 -20.88
CA PHE A 247 -19.13 -11.32 -21.40
C PHE A 247 -17.69 -11.35 -21.93
N GLY A 248 -17.08 -12.53 -22.02
CA GLY A 248 -15.77 -12.72 -22.66
C GLY A 248 -14.58 -12.19 -21.86
N THR A 249 -14.70 -12.08 -20.53
CA THR A 249 -13.63 -11.62 -19.63
C THR A 249 -13.02 -12.76 -18.80
N PHE A 250 -13.46 -14.00 -19.03
CA PHE A 250 -12.92 -15.18 -18.35
C PHE A 250 -11.50 -15.50 -18.82
N GLN A 251 -10.62 -15.83 -17.88
CA GLN A 251 -9.28 -16.33 -18.10
C GLN A 251 -8.95 -17.42 -17.08
N GLU A 252 -8.42 -18.54 -17.55
CA GLU A 252 -7.92 -19.60 -16.67
C GLU A 252 -6.48 -19.31 -16.21
N GLU A 253 -6.15 -19.75 -14.99
CA GLU A 253 -4.79 -19.68 -14.45
C GLU A 253 -3.84 -20.55 -15.27
N GLU A 254 -2.86 -19.91 -15.91
CA GLU A 254 -1.83 -20.61 -16.69
C GLU A 254 -0.85 -21.31 -15.76
N GLN A 255 -0.54 -22.58 -16.05
CA GLN A 255 0.37 -23.38 -15.22
C GLN A 255 1.85 -23.12 -15.49
N ILE A 256 2.16 -22.45 -16.61
CA ILE A 256 3.53 -22.28 -17.12
C ILE A 256 4.17 -21.00 -16.59
N GLU A 257 3.36 -19.95 -16.34
CA GLU A 257 3.83 -18.65 -15.89
C GLU A 257 3.38 -18.38 -14.46
N GLU A 258 4.34 -18.13 -13.55
CA GLU A 258 4.04 -17.72 -12.19
C GLU A 258 3.32 -16.36 -12.18
N ILE A 259 2.22 -16.27 -11.43
CA ILE A 259 1.49 -15.02 -11.27
C ILE A 259 2.31 -14.05 -10.42
N VAL A 260 2.57 -12.87 -10.98
CA VAL A 260 3.19 -11.73 -10.31
C VAL A 260 2.08 -10.84 -9.77
N TYR A 261 2.10 -10.54 -8.47
CA TYR A 261 1.12 -9.66 -7.82
C TYR A 261 1.63 -8.21 -7.68
N GLY A 262 0.72 -7.31 -7.31
CA GLY A 262 0.94 -5.88 -7.21
C GLY A 262 0.49 -5.13 -8.46
N LEU A 263 0.77 -3.83 -8.51
CA LEU A 263 0.43 -3.03 -9.69
C LEU A 263 1.40 -3.28 -10.85
N VAL A 264 0.96 -3.05 -12.09
CA VAL A 264 1.84 -3.11 -13.28
C VAL A 264 3.12 -2.28 -13.05
N VAL A 265 2.96 -1.04 -12.61
CA VAL A 265 4.03 -0.20 -12.06
C VAL A 265 3.84 -0.14 -10.56
N ASN A 266 4.64 -0.91 -9.82
CA ASN A 266 4.45 -1.03 -8.39
C ASN A 266 4.96 0.19 -7.62
N ILE A 267 4.36 0.44 -6.46
CA ILE A 267 4.70 1.55 -5.58
C ILE A 267 5.35 1.03 -4.30
N GLU A 268 6.50 1.61 -3.99
CA GLU A 268 7.29 1.29 -2.80
C GLU A 268 6.79 2.09 -1.58
N SER A 269 5.61 1.72 -1.07
CA SER A 269 5.08 2.29 0.17
C SER A 269 4.10 1.38 0.93
N PHE A 270 4.20 1.39 2.26
CA PHE A 270 3.24 0.80 3.21
C PHE A 270 2.36 1.85 3.91
N ASN A 271 2.45 3.12 3.53
CA ASN A 271 1.60 4.16 4.11
C ASN A 271 0.18 4.10 3.52
N ALA A 272 -0.77 3.65 4.34
CA ALA A 272 -2.16 3.44 3.92
C ALA A 272 -2.80 4.70 3.33
N PHE A 273 -2.51 5.90 3.84
CA PHE A 273 -3.05 7.17 3.31
C PHE A 273 -2.46 7.55 1.96
N TYR A 274 -1.16 7.36 1.78
CA TYR A 274 -0.49 7.60 0.52
C TYR A 274 -1.04 6.67 -0.57
N LEU A 275 -1.23 5.39 -0.25
CA LEU A 275 -1.82 4.39 -1.15
C LEU A 275 -3.24 4.79 -1.62
N GLN A 276 -4.02 5.50 -0.79
CA GLN A 276 -5.36 6.00 -1.16
C GLN A 276 -5.33 7.12 -2.22
N ILE A 277 -4.25 7.90 -2.31
CA ILE A 277 -4.26 9.21 -3.03
C ILE A 277 -3.26 9.26 -4.20
N PHE A 278 -2.15 8.52 -4.15
CA PHE A 278 -1.06 8.68 -5.13
C PHE A 278 -1.55 8.53 -6.57
N TYR A 279 -2.41 7.54 -6.84
CA TYR A 279 -2.87 7.25 -8.19
C TYR A 279 -3.80 8.34 -8.72
N LEU A 280 -4.67 8.90 -7.86
CA LEU A 280 -5.51 10.05 -8.23
C LEU A 280 -4.65 11.27 -8.61
N LYS A 281 -3.55 11.51 -7.87
CA LYS A 281 -2.60 12.58 -8.20
C LYS A 281 -2.00 12.36 -9.59
N ASP A 282 -1.64 11.13 -9.94
CA ASP A 282 -1.07 10.81 -11.24
C ASP A 282 -2.10 10.85 -12.38
N LEU A 283 -3.35 10.46 -12.10
CA LEU A 283 -4.49 10.65 -13.02
C LEU A 283 -4.71 12.13 -13.35
N ILE A 284 -4.72 13.01 -12.33
CA ILE A 284 -4.87 14.45 -12.51
C ILE A 284 -3.71 15.01 -13.33
N LYS A 285 -2.46 14.62 -13.04
CA LYS A 285 -1.30 15.03 -13.85
C LYS A 285 -1.43 14.58 -15.31
N LYS A 286 -1.84 13.33 -15.54
CA LYS A 286 -2.09 12.80 -16.90
C LYS A 286 -3.13 13.64 -17.62
N SER A 287 -4.26 13.96 -16.97
CA SER A 287 -5.28 14.85 -17.54
C SER A 287 -4.71 16.23 -17.87
N ILE A 288 -4.02 16.89 -16.92
CA ILE A 288 -3.44 18.23 -17.13
C ILE A 288 -2.44 18.23 -18.30
N SER A 289 -1.70 17.14 -18.52
CA SER A 289 -0.75 17.02 -19.64
C SER A 289 -1.39 16.92 -21.03
N MET A 290 -2.70 16.65 -21.12
CA MET A 290 -3.41 16.58 -22.40
C MET A 290 -3.59 17.96 -23.04
N SER A 291 -3.56 18.02 -24.37
CA SER A 291 -3.62 19.26 -25.15
C SER A 291 -5.04 19.80 -25.34
N THR A 292 -6.05 18.93 -25.44
CA THR A 292 -7.45 19.32 -25.66
C THR A 292 -8.31 19.07 -24.42
N TRP A 293 -9.39 19.85 -24.23
CA TRP A 293 -10.35 19.60 -23.16
C TRP A 293 -11.03 18.24 -23.28
N ALA A 294 -11.34 17.81 -24.51
CA ALA A 294 -11.91 16.47 -24.74
C ALA A 294 -10.98 15.37 -24.22
N ASP A 295 -9.68 15.46 -24.50
CA ASP A 295 -8.70 14.49 -24.01
C ASP A 295 -8.51 14.57 -22.49
N LYS A 296 -8.55 15.78 -21.91
CA LYS A 296 -8.51 15.99 -20.45
C LYS A 296 -9.62 15.21 -19.75
N PHE A 297 -10.86 15.28 -20.25
CA PHE A 297 -11.99 14.54 -19.70
C PHE A 297 -11.93 13.05 -20.05
N ALA A 298 -11.48 12.72 -21.27
CA ALA A 298 -11.35 11.33 -21.71
C ALA A 298 -10.40 10.52 -20.82
N VAL A 299 -9.35 11.14 -20.27
CA VAL A 299 -8.45 10.50 -19.30
C VAL A 299 -9.19 9.91 -18.10
N TYR A 300 -10.26 10.52 -17.60
CA TYR A 300 -10.99 10.01 -16.45
C TYR A 300 -11.93 8.84 -16.79
N TRP A 301 -12.56 8.88 -17.97
CA TRP A 301 -13.60 7.93 -18.36
C TRP A 301 -13.11 6.72 -19.17
N LYS A 302 -12.02 6.89 -19.93
CA LYS A 302 -11.40 5.82 -20.71
C LYS A 302 -10.49 4.96 -19.83
N GLY A 303 -9.96 3.86 -20.38
CA GLY A 303 -9.17 2.90 -19.61
C GLY A 303 -7.80 3.44 -19.17
N PRO A 304 -7.15 2.83 -18.16
CA PRO A 304 -5.85 3.26 -17.65
C PRO A 304 -4.76 3.41 -18.73
N SER A 305 -4.78 2.50 -19.73
CA SER A 305 -3.83 2.47 -20.84
C SER A 305 -4.21 3.35 -22.04
N TRP A 306 -5.28 4.15 -21.93
CA TRP A 306 -5.72 5.02 -23.02
C TRP A 306 -4.78 6.22 -23.25
N PHE A 307 -4.61 6.59 -24.52
CA PHE A 307 -3.98 7.83 -25.01
C PHE A 307 -4.72 8.36 -26.26
N PRO A 308 -4.57 9.65 -26.63
CA PRO A 308 -5.25 10.22 -27.80
C PRO A 308 -5.00 9.41 -29.08
N GLY A 309 -6.09 9.05 -29.77
CA GLY A 309 -6.06 8.19 -30.96
C GLY A 309 -6.19 6.69 -30.69
N ALA A 310 -6.03 6.22 -29.45
CA ALA A 310 -6.23 4.81 -29.08
C ALA A 310 -7.72 4.45 -28.87
N PRO A 311 -8.10 3.16 -29.02
CA PRO A 311 -9.40 2.64 -28.58
C PRO A 311 -9.65 2.87 -27.09
N ARG A 312 -10.90 2.79 -26.63
CA ARG A 312 -11.33 3.15 -25.25
C ARG A 312 -10.43 2.58 -24.15
N LEU A 313 -10.00 1.33 -24.24
CA LEU A 313 -9.20 0.66 -23.21
C LEU A 313 -7.68 0.75 -23.44
N GLY A 314 -7.25 1.43 -24.50
CA GLY A 314 -5.89 1.36 -25.01
C GLY A 314 -5.70 0.16 -25.94
N LEU A 315 -4.44 -0.22 -26.18
CA LEU A 315 -4.06 -1.40 -26.96
C LEU A 315 -3.13 -2.26 -26.12
N ASP A 316 -3.32 -3.58 -26.18
CA ASP A 316 -2.54 -4.53 -25.40
C ASP A 316 -1.05 -4.55 -25.77
N GLU A 317 -0.71 -4.19 -27.02
CA GLU A 317 0.68 -4.07 -27.48
C GLU A 317 1.50 -3.01 -26.72
N PHE A 318 0.83 -2.01 -26.13
CA PHE A 318 1.46 -0.98 -25.30
C PHE A 318 1.38 -1.28 -23.80
N LYS A 319 0.74 -2.38 -23.38
CA LYS A 319 0.75 -2.80 -21.99
C LYS A 319 2.12 -3.36 -21.63
N ILE A 320 2.60 -2.99 -20.44
CA ILE A 320 3.91 -3.43 -19.95
C ILE A 320 3.83 -4.93 -19.65
N LYS A 321 4.70 -5.72 -20.27
CA LYS A 321 4.90 -7.13 -19.93
C LYS A 321 5.68 -7.23 -18.63
N VAL A 322 4.96 -7.38 -17.51
CA VAL A 322 5.57 -7.51 -16.19
C VAL A 322 6.33 -8.82 -16.10
N LYS A 323 7.58 -8.76 -15.67
CA LYS A 323 8.41 -9.93 -15.36
C LYS A 323 8.45 -10.13 -13.84
N PRO A 324 8.74 -11.35 -13.35
CA PRO A 324 9.04 -11.57 -11.95
C PRO A 324 10.10 -10.57 -11.47
N ARG A 325 9.80 -9.90 -10.35
CA ARG A 325 10.62 -8.82 -9.79
C ARG A 325 10.76 -9.01 -8.28
N ALA A 326 11.81 -8.39 -7.72
CA ALA A 326 11.97 -8.35 -6.28
C ALA A 326 10.82 -7.57 -5.65
N VAL A 327 10.21 -8.19 -4.65
CA VAL A 327 9.13 -7.63 -3.86
C VAL A 327 9.70 -6.55 -2.92
N TYR A 328 8.97 -5.44 -2.74
CA TYR A 328 9.39 -4.35 -1.87
C TYR A 328 9.27 -4.76 -0.39
N ASP A 329 10.38 -5.13 0.25
CA ASP A 329 10.42 -5.53 1.66
C ASP A 329 11.60 -4.89 2.40
N PRO A 330 11.46 -3.64 2.87
CA PRO A 330 12.51 -2.92 3.60
C PRO A 330 12.97 -3.67 4.86
N LEU A 331 14.29 -3.87 4.98
CA LEU A 331 14.88 -4.48 6.16
C LEU A 331 14.86 -3.50 7.34
N ILE A 332 13.93 -3.73 8.27
CA ILE A 332 13.84 -3.04 9.57
C ILE A 332 14.26 -3.95 10.73
N PRO A 333 14.86 -3.41 11.81
CA PRO A 333 15.28 -4.18 12.97
C PRO A 333 14.12 -4.92 13.67
N LYS A 334 14.42 -6.05 14.32
CA LYS A 334 13.41 -6.85 15.06
C LYS A 334 12.67 -6.03 16.13
N TRP A 335 13.35 -5.17 16.86
CA TRP A 335 12.72 -4.31 17.88
C TRP A 335 11.67 -3.37 17.26
N GLN A 336 11.90 -2.89 16.04
CA GLN A 336 11.00 -2.00 15.33
C GLN A 336 9.76 -2.78 14.85
N LYS A 337 9.94 -4.01 14.37
CA LYS A 337 8.82 -4.91 14.05
C LYS A 337 7.93 -5.15 15.27
N ILE A 338 8.53 -5.48 16.42
CA ILE A 338 7.81 -5.69 17.69
C ILE A 338 7.07 -4.42 18.10
N TYR A 339 7.73 -3.26 18.03
CA TYR A 339 7.14 -1.97 18.33
C TYR A 339 5.90 -1.70 17.47
N ILE A 340 6.04 -1.86 16.15
CA ILE A 340 4.94 -1.65 15.21
C ILE A 340 3.79 -2.61 15.50
N SER A 341 4.07 -3.90 15.74
CA SER A 341 3.04 -4.88 16.12
C SER A 341 2.28 -4.46 17.37
N VAL A 342 2.97 -4.00 18.42
CA VAL A 342 2.33 -3.54 19.66
C VAL A 342 1.45 -2.33 19.40
N GLN A 343 1.97 -1.29 18.72
CA GLN A 343 1.19 -0.09 18.42
C GLN A 343 -0.01 -0.38 17.52
N PHE A 344 0.15 -1.26 16.54
CA PHE A 344 -0.94 -1.70 15.67
C PHE A 344 -2.02 -2.44 16.47
N LEU A 345 -1.65 -3.38 17.33
CA LEU A 345 -2.60 -4.10 18.18
C LEU A 345 -3.36 -3.17 19.13
N MET A 346 -2.70 -2.13 19.64
CA MET A 346 -3.35 -1.11 20.47
C MET A 346 -4.34 -0.27 19.67
N ALA A 347 -3.97 0.17 18.46
CA ALA A 347 -4.88 0.88 17.56
C ALA A 347 -6.07 0.00 17.16
N LEU A 348 -5.84 -1.28 16.84
CA LEU A 348 -6.87 -2.26 16.52
C LEU A 348 -7.83 -2.47 17.69
N PHE A 349 -7.30 -2.60 18.91
CA PHE A 349 -8.12 -2.76 20.11
C PHE A 349 -8.95 -1.50 20.41
N ASN A 350 -8.35 -0.31 20.29
CA ASN A 350 -9.09 0.96 20.42
C ASN A 350 -10.18 1.08 19.35
N HIS A 351 -9.91 0.63 18.13
CA HIS A 351 -10.91 0.60 17.06
C HIS A 351 -12.05 -0.39 17.36
N TYR A 352 -11.74 -1.58 17.86
CA TYR A 352 -12.76 -2.56 18.30
C TYR A 352 -13.70 -1.98 19.36
N LYS A 353 -13.18 -1.16 20.30
CA LYS A 353 -14.04 -0.49 21.30
C LYS A 353 -15.13 0.37 20.66
N LEU A 354 -14.84 1.03 19.54
CA LEU A 354 -15.80 1.93 18.86
C LEU A 354 -17.09 1.20 18.43
N TYR A 355 -17.07 -0.14 18.31
CA TYR A 355 -18.25 -0.93 17.94
C TYR A 355 -19.18 -1.24 19.12
N LYS A 356 -18.76 -1.04 20.38
CA LYS A 356 -19.63 -1.34 21.52
C LYS A 356 -20.79 -0.34 21.59
N PRO A 357 -22.02 -0.77 21.98
CA PRO A 357 -23.21 0.09 22.15
C PRO A 357 -22.94 1.42 22.84
N GLN A 358 -22.25 1.36 23.97
CA GLN A 358 -21.88 2.51 24.78
C GLN A 358 -21.09 3.61 24.03
N TYR A 359 -20.39 3.30 22.94
CA TYR A 359 -19.60 4.26 22.17
C TYR A 359 -20.28 4.63 20.85
N HIS A 360 -20.85 3.67 20.11
CA HIS A 360 -21.42 3.99 18.79
C HIS A 360 -22.69 4.85 18.85
N GLU A 361 -23.41 4.86 19.98
CA GLU A 361 -24.62 5.68 20.15
C GLU A 361 -24.32 7.14 20.52
N ASN A 362 -23.08 7.47 20.91
CA ASN A 362 -22.69 8.82 21.34
C ASN A 362 -21.47 9.36 20.55
N LEU A 363 -21.56 9.40 19.22
CA LEU A 363 -20.47 9.84 18.33
C LEU A 363 -19.93 11.25 18.62
N GLY A 364 -20.67 12.09 19.36
CA GLY A 364 -20.24 13.42 19.78
C GLY A 364 -19.29 13.42 20.98
N ASP A 365 -19.05 12.28 21.62
CA ASP A 365 -18.14 12.17 22.75
C ASP A 365 -16.70 12.59 22.35
N PRO A 366 -16.09 13.56 23.04
CA PRO A 366 -14.70 13.97 22.79
C PRO A 366 -13.70 12.80 22.79
N TRP A 367 -13.94 11.77 23.60
CA TRP A 367 -13.11 10.57 23.61
C TRP A 367 -13.16 9.81 22.29
N ILE A 368 -14.34 9.66 21.68
CA ILE A 368 -14.49 8.95 20.41
C ILE A 368 -13.77 9.69 19.30
N ILE A 369 -13.96 11.02 19.22
CA ILE A 369 -13.29 11.87 18.24
C ILE A 369 -11.77 11.74 18.41
N PHE A 370 -11.28 11.80 19.64
CA PHE A 370 -9.87 11.63 19.95
C PHE A 370 -9.35 10.23 19.58
N ALA A 371 -10.06 9.16 19.96
CA ALA A 371 -9.68 7.78 19.69
C ALA A 371 -9.58 7.50 18.19
N VAL A 372 -10.54 8.01 17.41
CA VAL A 372 -10.51 7.95 15.94
C VAL A 372 -9.32 8.72 15.39
N ALA A 373 -9.12 9.97 15.78
CA ALA A 373 -7.99 10.77 15.31
C ALA A 373 -6.64 10.11 15.65
N ASN A 374 -6.47 9.62 16.87
CA ASN A 374 -5.28 8.90 17.30
C ASN A 374 -5.05 7.64 16.46
N ASN A 375 -6.09 6.85 16.20
CA ASN A 375 -5.99 5.65 15.37
C ASN A 375 -5.57 6.00 13.94
N LEU A 376 -6.18 7.02 13.32
CA LEU A 376 -5.80 7.48 11.98
C LEU A 376 -4.33 7.90 11.91
N ILE A 377 -3.85 8.66 12.90
CA ILE A 377 -2.43 9.05 12.98
C ILE A 377 -1.53 7.83 13.20
N ALA A 378 -1.96 6.84 14.00
CA ALA A 378 -1.22 5.60 14.21
C ALA A 378 -1.08 4.80 12.91
N LEU A 379 -2.15 4.66 12.12
CA LEU A 379 -2.08 3.96 10.83
C LEU A 379 -1.13 4.67 9.85
N ALA A 380 -1.12 6.01 9.85
CA ALA A 380 -0.18 6.79 9.04
C ALA A 380 1.27 6.58 9.50
N SER A 381 1.54 6.65 10.82
CA SER A 381 2.89 6.51 11.38
C SER A 381 3.44 5.10 11.17
N ILE A 382 2.61 4.06 11.36
CA ILE A 382 2.97 2.65 11.16
C ILE A 382 3.49 2.39 9.75
N GLY A 383 2.75 2.85 8.72
CA GLY A 383 3.19 2.67 7.33
C GLY A 383 4.52 3.37 7.03
N LEU A 384 4.73 4.57 7.57
CA LEU A 384 6.01 5.29 7.43
C LEU A 384 7.16 4.59 8.15
N LEU A 385 6.90 3.95 9.29
CA LEU A 385 7.90 3.17 10.02
C LEU A 385 8.32 1.92 9.23
N PHE A 386 7.42 1.29 8.47
CA PHE A 386 7.80 0.18 7.57
C PHE A 386 8.63 0.64 6.37
N ASP A 387 8.32 1.80 5.79
CA ASP A 387 8.97 2.29 4.56
C ASP A 387 10.44 2.68 4.74
N LYS A 388 10.93 2.78 5.98
CA LYS A 388 12.32 3.17 6.31
C LYS A 388 12.77 4.46 5.60
N ARG A 389 11.85 5.31 5.15
CA ARG A 389 12.20 6.61 4.54
C ARG A 389 12.95 7.42 5.58
N ALA A 390 14.20 7.73 5.27
CA ALA A 390 15.24 8.24 6.16
C ALA A 390 15.00 9.69 6.62
N PHE A 391 13.83 9.96 7.20
CA PHE A 391 13.49 11.28 7.72
C PHE A 391 13.21 11.21 9.22
N ILE A 392 13.46 12.32 9.90
CA ILE A 392 13.14 12.54 11.32
C ILE A 392 11.60 12.49 11.54
N TYR A 393 10.83 12.80 10.50
CA TYR A 393 9.38 13.01 10.56
C TYR A 393 8.54 11.82 11.08
N PRO A 394 8.72 10.55 10.67
CA PRO A 394 7.90 9.43 11.15
C PRO A 394 8.02 9.19 12.65
N SER A 395 9.25 9.31 13.18
CA SER A 395 9.49 9.16 14.62
C SER A 395 8.83 10.29 15.39
N THR A 396 8.96 11.54 14.92
CA THR A 396 8.34 12.70 15.54
C THR A 396 6.81 12.60 15.57
N ILE A 397 6.17 12.23 14.46
CA ILE A 397 4.71 12.02 14.39
C ILE A 397 4.28 11.00 15.45
N GLU A 398 4.99 9.87 15.52
CA GLU A 398 4.66 8.81 16.45
C GLU A 398 4.82 9.25 17.92
N ILE A 399 5.85 10.03 18.24
CA ILE A 399 6.07 10.55 19.59
C ILE A 399 5.00 11.56 19.99
N VAL A 400 4.68 12.50 19.09
CA VAL A 400 3.61 13.49 19.32
C VAL A 400 2.29 12.77 19.53
N ARG A 401 1.96 11.78 18.69
CA ARG A 401 0.78 10.93 18.87
C ARG A 401 0.76 10.26 20.24
N CYS A 402 1.86 9.61 20.63
CA CYS A 402 1.95 8.95 21.94
C CYS A 402 1.77 9.94 23.11
N ALA A 403 2.35 11.13 23.01
CA ALA A 403 2.25 12.16 24.05
C ALA A 403 0.83 12.71 24.17
N LEU A 404 0.15 12.94 23.04
CA LEU A 404 -1.25 13.34 23.02
C LEU A 404 -2.14 12.24 23.62
N TYR A 405 -1.86 10.97 23.32
CA TYR A 405 -2.56 9.83 23.93
C TYR A 405 -2.42 9.79 25.45
N VAL A 406 -1.21 9.95 25.98
CA VAL A 406 -0.97 10.01 27.43
C VAL A 406 -1.72 11.18 28.05
N TYR A 407 -1.67 12.37 27.44
CA TYR A 407 -2.36 13.55 27.93
C TYR A 407 -3.88 13.34 27.99
N PHE A 408 -4.47 12.81 26.92
CA PHE A 408 -5.92 12.62 26.83
C PHE A 408 -6.41 11.50 27.75
N MET A 409 -5.70 10.37 27.81
CA MET A 409 -6.10 9.24 28.67
C MET A 409 -6.07 9.58 30.16
N ARG A 410 -5.23 10.51 30.61
CA ARG A 410 -5.23 10.99 32.00
C ARG A 410 -6.61 11.51 32.45
N ILE A 411 -7.45 11.92 31.51
CA ILE A 411 -8.78 12.50 31.76
C ILE A 411 -9.88 11.42 31.73
N TYR A 412 -9.67 10.30 31.02
CA TYR A 412 -10.71 9.31 30.65
C TYR A 412 -10.35 7.86 31.06
N GLU A 413 -9.71 7.65 32.21
CA GLU A 413 -9.33 6.30 32.66
C GLU A 413 -10.53 5.50 33.17
N ASP A 414 -11.11 4.64 32.32
CA ASP A 414 -12.31 3.87 32.69
C ASP A 414 -12.03 2.41 33.09
N ASN A 415 -10.90 1.80 32.71
CA ASN A 415 -10.61 0.38 33.01
C ASN A 415 -9.12 -0.02 32.96
N LEU A 416 -8.82 -1.25 33.42
CA LEU A 416 -7.47 -1.83 33.48
C LEU A 416 -6.75 -1.90 32.12
N ILE A 417 -7.47 -2.10 31.02
CA ILE A 417 -6.83 -2.20 29.70
C ILE A 417 -6.41 -0.81 29.23
N ASP A 418 -7.24 0.20 29.48
CA ASP A 418 -6.90 1.61 29.24
C ASP A 418 -5.67 2.04 30.05
N TYR A 419 -5.56 1.56 31.29
CA TYR A 419 -4.37 1.73 32.11
C TYR A 419 -3.13 1.10 31.45
N LEU A 420 -3.20 -0.16 31.01
CA LEU A 420 -2.05 -0.81 30.32
C LEU A 420 -1.62 -0.05 29.07
N ILE A 421 -2.58 0.40 28.25
CA ILE A 421 -2.31 1.16 27.02
C ILE A 421 -1.68 2.52 27.34
N TYR A 422 -2.17 3.21 28.38
CA TYR A 422 -1.59 4.45 28.89
C TYR A 422 -0.13 4.26 29.32
N TYR A 423 0.18 3.20 30.09
CA TYR A 423 1.54 2.92 30.55
C TYR A 423 2.50 2.60 29.40
N ILE A 424 2.06 1.86 28.38
CA ILE A 424 2.90 1.59 27.20
C ILE A 424 3.27 2.89 26.49
N HIS A 425 2.32 3.79 26.24
CA HIS A 425 2.59 5.09 25.62
C HIS A 425 3.46 5.99 26.52
N ARG A 426 3.23 5.98 27.84
CA ARG A 426 4.03 6.72 28.82
C ARG A 426 5.49 6.26 28.83
N VAL A 427 5.73 4.95 28.91
CA VAL A 427 7.09 4.39 28.83
C VAL A 427 7.76 4.79 27.52
N ARG A 428 7.05 4.73 26.39
CA ARG A 428 7.58 5.15 25.09
C ARG A 428 8.01 6.61 25.05
N THR A 429 7.16 7.53 25.55
CA THR A 429 7.50 8.96 25.64
C THR A 429 8.70 9.20 26.56
N GLY A 430 8.79 8.48 27.68
CA GLY A 430 9.94 8.52 28.59
C GLY A 430 11.24 8.05 27.93
N LEU A 431 11.23 6.89 27.28
CA LEU A 431 12.39 6.36 26.56
C LEU A 431 12.86 7.29 25.43
N HIS A 432 11.93 7.97 24.75
CA HIS A 432 12.32 8.96 23.75
C HIS A 432 13.03 10.17 24.38
N ASN A 433 12.49 10.71 25.47
CA ASN A 433 13.12 11.83 26.18
C ASN A 433 14.52 11.48 26.66
N ILE A 434 14.71 10.25 27.17
CA ILE A 434 16.03 9.72 27.55
C ILE A 434 16.94 9.63 26.32
N ALA A 435 16.49 9.04 25.22
CA ALA A 435 17.29 8.90 24.00
C ALA A 435 17.67 10.26 23.39
N PHE A 436 16.74 11.22 23.38
CA PHE A 436 16.97 12.58 22.92
C PHE A 436 18.00 13.30 23.81
N PHE A 437 17.86 13.16 25.13
CA PHE A 437 18.82 13.67 26.11
C PHE A 437 20.21 13.06 25.89
N LEU A 438 20.33 11.73 25.79
CA LEU A 438 21.61 11.04 25.54
C LEU A 438 22.24 11.43 24.21
N CYS A 439 21.45 11.63 23.15
CA CYS A 439 21.94 12.12 21.86
C CYS A 439 22.50 13.54 21.97
N ARG A 440 21.82 14.42 22.71
CA ARG A 440 22.30 15.78 22.99
C ARG A 440 23.56 15.78 23.84
N CYS A 441 23.63 14.93 24.87
CA CYS A 441 24.85 14.73 25.65
C CYS A 441 26.00 14.20 24.80
N SER A 442 25.75 13.28 23.86
CA SER A 442 26.77 12.76 22.94
C SER A 442 27.28 13.85 21.99
N CYS A 443 26.38 14.67 21.44
CA CYS A 443 26.77 15.84 20.64
C CYS A 443 27.58 16.86 21.45
N PHE A 444 27.23 17.04 22.72
CA PHE A 444 27.95 17.91 23.65
C PHE A 444 29.35 17.35 23.93
N ILE A 445 29.49 16.04 24.19
CA ILE A 445 30.78 15.38 24.38
C ILE A 445 31.66 15.52 23.13
N GLU A 446 31.11 15.32 21.93
CA GLU A 446 31.83 15.51 20.67
C GLU A 446 32.26 16.98 20.45
N PHE A 447 31.42 17.94 20.82
CA PHE A 447 31.77 19.36 20.80
C PHE A 447 32.96 19.67 21.73
N PHE A 448 32.97 19.13 22.95
CA PHE A 448 34.09 19.31 23.87
C PHE A 448 35.36 18.60 23.40
N ARG A 449 35.24 17.43 22.74
CA ARG A 449 36.38 16.75 22.09
C ARG A 449 36.96 17.61 20.97
N PHE A 450 36.11 18.24 20.16
CA PHE A 450 36.50 19.16 19.11
C PHE A 450 37.22 20.40 19.68
N LEU A 451 36.62 21.09 20.66
CA LEU A 451 37.25 22.24 21.33
C LEU A 451 38.60 21.87 21.95
N ARG A 452 38.70 20.71 22.61
CA ARG A 452 39.96 20.22 23.18
C ARG A 452 41.02 19.99 22.10
N LYS A 453 40.63 19.45 20.94
CA LYS A 453 41.54 19.21 19.81
C LYS A 453 42.02 20.51 19.18
N ASP A 454 41.10 21.43 18.89
CA ASP A 454 41.42 22.72 18.28
C ASP A 454 42.23 23.62 19.22
N PHE A 455 41.90 23.66 20.51
CA PHE A 455 42.69 24.39 21.50
C PHE A 455 44.11 23.83 21.62
N ARG A 456 44.27 22.50 21.58
CA ARG A 456 45.59 21.84 21.61
C ARG A 456 46.40 22.13 20.34
N ASN A 457 45.74 22.12 19.18
CA ASN A 457 46.35 22.48 17.90
C ASN A 457 46.76 23.97 17.86
N TRP A 458 45.93 24.86 18.42
CA TRP A 458 46.22 26.29 18.54
C TRP A 458 47.40 26.55 19.49
N LEU A 459 47.48 25.85 20.63
CA LEU A 459 48.63 25.91 21.54
C LEU A 459 49.92 25.43 20.86
N SER A 460 49.86 24.31 20.11
CA SER A 460 51.03 23.80 19.39
C SER A 460 51.49 24.71 18.25
N ALA A 461 50.56 25.42 17.59
CA ALA A 461 50.88 26.35 16.50
C ALA A 461 51.50 27.67 16.99
N ASN A 462 51.28 28.05 18.25
CA ASN A 462 51.75 29.32 18.82
C ASN A 462 52.93 29.17 19.79
N SER A 463 53.61 28.02 19.81
CA SER A 463 54.84 27.78 20.61
C SER A 463 54.68 28.03 22.13
N LEU A 464 53.46 27.97 22.66
CA LEU A 464 53.20 28.17 24.09
C LEU A 464 53.32 26.82 24.81
N SER A 465 54.47 26.55 25.44
CA SER A 465 54.57 25.43 26.39
C SER A 465 54.06 25.88 27.75
N ILE A 466 52.88 25.39 28.15
CA ILE A 466 52.43 25.54 29.54
C ILE A 466 53.12 24.45 30.36
N GLY A 467 54.10 24.85 31.15
CA GLY A 467 54.65 23.99 32.20
C GLY A 467 53.57 23.69 33.24
N ALA A 468 53.33 22.40 33.48
CA ALA A 468 52.64 21.85 34.64
C ALA A 468 51.31 22.52 35.08
N LEU A 469 50.39 22.76 34.14
CA LEU A 469 48.96 22.82 34.48
C LEU A 469 48.31 21.57 33.89
N ASP A 470 47.92 20.64 34.77
CA ASP A 470 47.17 19.47 34.35
C ASP A 470 45.84 19.95 33.78
N LEU A 471 45.66 19.76 32.47
CA LEU A 471 44.41 20.09 31.80
C LEU A 471 43.21 19.35 32.43
N ARG A 472 43.45 18.26 33.19
CA ARG A 472 42.41 17.63 34.01
C ARG A 472 41.90 18.56 35.10
N ASP A 473 42.72 19.38 35.74
CA ASP A 473 42.28 20.22 36.86
C ASP A 473 41.48 21.43 36.39
N ILE A 474 41.86 22.03 35.26
CA ILE A 474 41.06 23.10 34.63
C ILE A 474 39.75 22.55 34.08
N LEU A 475 39.79 21.38 33.42
CA LEU A 475 38.56 20.74 32.94
C LEU A 475 37.69 20.23 34.09
N CYS A 476 38.23 19.64 35.15
CA CYS A 476 37.47 19.21 36.34
C CYS A 476 36.85 20.38 37.10
N SER A 477 37.54 21.53 37.15
CA SER A 477 37.01 22.77 37.75
C SER A 477 35.89 23.41 36.93
N VAL A 478 35.82 23.09 35.63
CA VAL A 478 34.74 23.50 34.72
C VAL A 478 33.66 22.40 34.58
N VAL A 479 33.95 21.15 34.96
CA VAL A 479 33.12 19.94 34.74
C VAL A 479 32.41 19.44 36.00
N LEU A 480 32.61 20.04 37.18
CA LEU A 480 31.75 19.77 38.35
C LEU A 480 30.99 21.05 38.72
N PRO A 481 29.64 21.00 38.60
CA PRO A 481 28.86 20.23 39.57
C PRO A 481 27.99 19.13 38.95
N LEU A 482 28.39 17.88 39.19
CA LEU A 482 27.48 16.71 39.20
C LEU A 482 26.72 16.58 40.54
N GLU A 483 26.71 17.62 41.38
CA GLU A 483 25.86 17.73 42.57
C GLU A 483 24.53 18.47 42.32
N PHE A 484 24.11 18.62 41.07
CA PHE A 484 22.75 19.09 40.73
C PHE A 484 21.89 17.94 40.20
N LEU A 485 21.71 16.89 41.02
CA LEU A 485 20.64 15.89 40.82
C LEU A 485 19.27 16.38 41.34
N HIS A 486 19.12 17.70 41.54
CA HIS A 486 17.92 18.34 42.07
C HIS A 486 17.42 19.54 41.25
N VAL A 487 17.83 19.63 39.97
CA VAL A 487 17.33 20.68 39.07
C VAL A 487 16.46 20.02 38.01
N GLY A 488 15.19 20.43 37.97
CA GLY A 488 14.23 19.93 37.00
C GLY A 488 14.68 20.17 35.56
N LEU A 489 14.19 19.32 34.65
CA LEU A 489 14.41 19.34 33.19
C LEU A 489 14.25 20.72 32.50
N ARG A 490 13.70 21.71 33.19
CA ARG A 490 13.46 23.07 32.69
C ARG A 490 14.73 23.91 32.61
N ASP A 491 15.69 23.75 33.52
CA ASP A 491 16.84 24.66 33.61
C ASP A 491 18.03 24.21 32.75
N ALA A 492 18.16 22.89 32.51
CA ALA A 492 19.11 22.34 31.54
C ALA A 492 18.80 22.81 30.09
N TYR A 493 17.53 23.06 29.77
CA TYR A 493 17.09 23.57 28.48
C TYR A 493 17.57 25.01 28.19
N TYR A 494 17.68 25.86 29.23
CA TYR A 494 18.15 27.23 29.09
C TYR A 494 19.66 27.31 28.85
N LEU A 495 20.45 26.48 29.55
CA LEU A 495 21.89 26.40 29.33
C LEU A 495 22.23 25.92 27.91
N ILE A 496 21.52 24.92 27.38
CA ILE A 496 21.74 24.39 26.02
C ILE A 496 21.44 25.43 24.93
N ASN A 497 20.40 26.25 25.11
CA ASN A 497 20.05 27.32 24.15
C ASN A 497 21.01 28.51 24.20
N LEU A 498 21.69 28.75 25.32
CA LEU A 498 22.66 29.84 25.47
C LEU A 498 23.94 29.60 24.64
N PHE A 499 24.36 28.34 24.50
CA PHE A 499 25.61 27.98 23.83
C PHE A 499 25.46 27.57 22.34
N TYR A 500 24.25 27.30 21.87
CA TYR A 500 23.98 26.92 20.48
C TYR A 500 24.34 28.01 19.43
N PRO A 501 24.12 29.33 19.68
CA PRO A 501 24.54 30.39 18.76
C PRO A 501 26.05 30.53 18.61
N LEU A 502 26.81 30.25 19.68
CA LEU A 502 28.28 30.27 19.68
C LEU A 502 28.87 29.21 18.72
N PHE A 503 28.20 28.08 18.55
CA PHE A 503 28.60 27.00 17.64
C PHE A 503 28.53 27.42 16.14
N ILE A 504 27.58 28.30 15.78
CA ILE A 504 27.46 28.81 14.41
C ILE A 504 28.57 29.84 14.13
N ILE A 505 28.86 30.71 15.09
CA ILE A 505 29.84 31.79 14.96
C ILE A 505 31.27 31.25 14.77
N VAL A 506 31.67 30.24 15.55
CA VAL A 506 33.01 29.61 15.44
C VAL A 506 33.20 28.91 14.09
N ARG A 507 32.14 28.33 13.51
CA ARG A 507 32.22 27.66 12.21
C ARG A 507 32.30 28.63 11.02
N SER A 508 31.79 29.86 11.17
CA SER A 508 31.87 30.93 10.15
C SER A 508 33.16 31.77 10.19
N GLY A 509 33.95 31.68 11.27
CA GLY A 509 35.15 32.51 11.48
C GLY A 509 36.43 32.07 10.75
N SER A 510 36.41 30.95 10.02
CA SER A 510 37.61 30.43 9.32
C SER A 510 37.64 30.74 7.81
N ALA A 511 36.77 31.64 7.32
CA ALA A 511 36.73 31.99 5.89
C ALA A 511 36.60 33.50 5.65
N ARG A 512 37.74 34.17 5.45
CA ARG A 512 38.05 35.32 4.56
C ARG A 512 39.39 35.90 5.02
N ILE A 513 40.38 36.19 4.19
CA ILE A 513 40.36 37.06 3.00
C ILE A 513 41.47 36.61 2.04
N ASP A 514 41.14 36.36 0.77
CA ASP A 514 41.99 36.82 -0.33
C ASP A 514 41.11 37.24 -1.50
N ARG A 515 41.21 38.52 -1.88
CA ARG A 515 40.49 39.16 -2.99
C ARG A 515 41.52 39.49 -4.06
N ALA A 516 41.65 38.65 -5.08
CA ALA A 516 42.07 39.08 -6.41
C ALA A 516 41.73 38.00 -7.46
N SER A 517 41.29 38.45 -8.64
CA SER A 517 40.99 37.71 -9.88
C SER A 517 39.67 36.93 -9.95
N ARG A 518 38.66 37.57 -10.58
CA ARG A 518 37.48 36.92 -11.15
C ARG A 518 37.90 36.13 -12.40
N THR A 519 37.85 34.80 -12.32
CA THR A 519 37.72 33.94 -13.51
C THR A 519 36.74 32.83 -13.17
N VAL A 520 35.67 32.72 -13.94
CA VAL A 520 34.60 31.73 -13.76
C VAL A 520 35.14 30.35 -14.15
N LEU A 521 35.20 29.42 -13.19
CA LEU A 521 35.52 28.01 -13.41
C LEU A 521 34.32 27.13 -13.02
N LEU A 522 33.85 26.34 -13.98
CA LEU A 522 32.81 25.32 -13.85
C LEU A 522 33.27 24.15 -12.94
N PRO A 523 32.37 23.40 -12.27
CA PRO A 523 32.76 22.27 -11.45
C PRO A 523 33.31 21.12 -12.30
N ARG A 524 34.49 20.62 -11.90
CA ARG A 524 35.14 19.42 -12.44
C ARG A 524 34.36 18.16 -12.05
N GLY A 525 34.15 17.26 -13.02
CA GLY A 525 33.61 15.91 -12.79
C GLY A 525 34.58 14.99 -12.03
N PRO A 526 34.14 13.79 -11.61
CA PRO A 526 34.94 12.88 -10.81
C PRO A 526 36.14 12.33 -11.60
N ALA A 527 37.28 12.16 -10.91
CA ALA A 527 38.54 11.66 -11.44
C ALA A 527 38.46 10.17 -11.85
N PRO A 528 39.24 9.73 -12.87
CA PRO A 528 39.29 8.34 -13.28
C PRO A 528 40.07 7.46 -12.26
N PRO A 529 39.79 6.16 -12.19
CA PRO A 529 40.49 5.24 -11.28
C PRO A 529 41.95 5.02 -11.73
N SER A 530 42.85 5.05 -10.75
CA SER A 530 44.29 4.80 -10.88
C SER A 530 44.61 3.32 -11.10
N ASP A 531 45.65 3.08 -11.90
CA ASP A 531 46.23 1.81 -12.31
C ASP A 531 46.51 0.81 -11.16
N GLU A 532 46.30 -0.47 -11.46
CA GLU A 532 46.75 -1.64 -10.68
C GLU A 532 48.29 -1.71 -10.57
N PRO A 533 48.79 -2.47 -9.58
CA PRO A 533 49.99 -3.28 -9.80
C PRO A 533 49.73 -4.77 -9.60
N LEU A 534 49.89 -5.51 -10.71
CA LEU A 534 50.58 -6.81 -10.86
C LEU A 534 50.67 -7.75 -9.64
N CYS A 535 50.04 -8.93 -9.77
CA CYS A 535 50.50 -10.17 -9.11
C CYS A 535 50.39 -11.38 -10.07
N ARG A 536 51.46 -12.19 -10.08
CA ARG A 536 51.81 -13.28 -11.02
C ARG A 536 50.93 -14.54 -10.90
N PRO A 537 50.88 -15.40 -11.94
CA PRO A 537 50.12 -16.66 -11.91
C PRO A 537 50.92 -17.82 -11.29
N SER A 538 50.21 -18.79 -10.72
CA SER A 538 50.72 -20.10 -10.28
C SER A 538 49.88 -21.21 -10.92
N PRO A 539 50.43 -22.41 -11.19
CA PRO A 539 50.05 -23.25 -12.31
C PRO A 539 49.01 -24.32 -11.97
N ASP A 540 48.26 -24.73 -12.99
CA ASP A 540 47.40 -25.91 -12.96
C ASP A 540 48.12 -27.09 -13.66
N PRO A 541 48.11 -28.32 -13.11
CA PRO A 541 48.73 -29.46 -13.76
C PRO A 541 47.72 -30.34 -14.53
N GLN A 542 48.19 -30.82 -15.69
CA GLN A 542 47.85 -32.10 -16.34
C GLN A 542 46.72 -32.15 -17.41
N ASN A 543 47.18 -31.97 -18.66
CA ASN A 543 46.80 -32.69 -19.89
C ASN A 543 47.07 -34.23 -19.74
N PRO A 544 46.74 -35.18 -20.66
CA PRO A 544 46.23 -35.03 -22.03
C PRO A 544 45.25 -36.12 -22.54
N LEU A 545 44.71 -35.94 -23.77
CA LEU A 545 44.64 -36.94 -24.86
C LEU A 545 44.01 -36.30 -26.13
N ALA A 546 44.85 -36.01 -27.13
CA ALA A 546 44.91 -36.63 -28.46
C ALA A 546 43.78 -36.21 -29.46
N ARG A 547 44.12 -35.31 -30.40
CA ARG A 547 44.50 -35.58 -31.82
C ARG A 547 43.30 -35.87 -32.75
N THR A 548 43.02 -34.97 -33.72
CA THR A 548 43.35 -35.15 -35.15
C THR A 548 42.67 -34.12 -36.09
N THR A 549 43.51 -33.38 -36.82
CA THR A 549 43.46 -32.98 -38.26
C THR A 549 42.18 -32.51 -38.99
N ARG A 550 42.18 -31.20 -39.32
CA ARG A 550 42.09 -30.52 -40.66
C ARG A 550 41.31 -31.15 -41.83
N ARG A 551 40.36 -30.38 -42.40
CA ARG A 551 40.35 -29.69 -43.73
C ARG A 551 38.92 -29.14 -43.99
N ARG A 552 38.65 -27.83 -44.11
CA ARG A 552 38.95 -26.77 -45.12
C ARG A 552 37.90 -26.63 -46.25
N HIS A 553 37.49 -25.35 -46.43
CA HIS A 553 36.77 -24.68 -47.54
C HIS A 553 35.23 -24.73 -47.47
N ARG A 554 34.47 -23.63 -47.64
CA ARG A 554 34.73 -22.32 -48.27
C ARG A 554 33.82 -21.24 -47.65
N ASP A 555 34.40 -20.06 -47.46
CA ASP A 555 33.75 -18.76 -47.22
C ASP A 555 33.25 -18.17 -48.57
N PRO A 556 32.31 -17.20 -48.62
CA PRO A 556 32.76 -15.80 -48.57
C PRO A 556 31.82 -14.78 -47.90
N ASN A 557 32.44 -13.84 -47.17
CA ASN A 557 31.97 -12.51 -46.69
C ASN A 557 31.17 -12.56 -45.37
N ASP A 558 31.72 -12.44 -44.17
CA ASP A 558 32.92 -11.77 -43.62
C ASP A 558 32.95 -10.23 -43.64
N TRP A 559 33.29 -9.74 -42.45
CA TRP A 559 33.69 -8.42 -41.98
C TRP A 559 32.63 -7.33 -41.78
N SER A 560 32.55 -6.60 -40.67
CA SER A 560 33.05 -6.71 -39.29
C SER A 560 32.79 -5.34 -38.63
N ARG A 561 32.58 -5.37 -37.30
CA ARG A 561 32.98 -4.32 -36.32
C ARG A 561 32.45 -2.90 -36.54
N ILE A 562 31.56 -2.46 -35.65
CA ILE A 562 31.76 -1.23 -34.88
C ILE A 562 31.37 -1.47 -33.41
N SER A 563 32.22 -0.90 -32.56
CA SER A 563 32.39 -0.88 -31.10
C SER A 563 31.17 -1.00 -30.19
N SER A 564 31.38 -1.79 -29.14
CA SER A 564 30.87 -1.56 -27.79
C SER A 564 31.41 -0.24 -27.23
N GLU A 565 30.56 0.77 -27.10
CA GLU A 565 30.71 1.90 -26.17
C GLU A 565 29.35 2.62 -26.11
N ASP A 566 29.04 3.23 -24.96
CA ASP A 566 27.85 4.03 -24.62
C ASP A 566 26.53 3.31 -24.26
N CYS A 567 26.36 3.00 -22.97
CA CYS A 567 25.64 3.89 -22.05
C CYS A 567 25.27 3.19 -20.72
N ARG A 568 26.08 3.44 -19.68
CA ARG A 568 25.60 3.46 -18.29
C ARG A 568 24.86 4.76 -18.08
N CYS A 569 23.64 4.72 -17.53
CA CYS A 569 23.06 5.86 -16.83
C CYS A 569 22.14 5.37 -15.71
N CYS A 570 22.55 5.64 -14.48
CA CYS A 570 21.67 5.73 -13.32
C CYS A 570 20.85 7.02 -13.40
N TRP A 571 19.55 6.89 -13.08
CA TRP A 571 18.70 7.79 -12.30
C TRP A 571 18.83 9.33 -12.48
N ASN A 572 17.76 9.95 -13.00
CA ASN A 572 17.06 11.02 -12.29
C ASN A 572 15.70 11.38 -12.92
N LEU A 573 14.73 11.65 -12.04
CA LEU A 573 13.48 12.35 -12.32
C LEU A 573 13.82 13.77 -12.82
N GLU A 574 13.44 14.10 -14.04
CA GLU A 574 12.99 15.45 -14.43
C GLU A 574 12.43 15.42 -15.85
N SER A 575 11.18 15.86 -15.98
CA SER A 575 10.53 16.42 -17.17
C SER A 575 11.22 16.23 -18.53
N ARG A 576 10.64 15.42 -19.41
CA ARG A 576 10.73 15.65 -20.87
C ARG A 576 9.36 15.62 -21.52
N ILE A 577 8.83 16.84 -21.64
CA ILE A 577 7.87 17.28 -22.65
C ILE A 577 8.46 16.94 -24.03
N VAL A 578 7.77 16.12 -24.82
CA VAL A 578 8.06 15.98 -26.24
C VAL A 578 7.28 17.07 -26.98
N THR A 579 7.96 18.15 -27.31
CA THR A 579 7.50 19.13 -28.28
C THR A 579 7.57 18.51 -29.68
N PHE A 580 6.42 18.26 -30.29
CA PHE A 580 6.32 17.89 -31.71
C PHE A 580 6.72 19.09 -32.57
N ALA A 581 7.91 19.02 -33.16
CA ALA A 581 8.28 19.86 -34.28
C ALA A 581 7.61 19.31 -35.56
N ARG A 582 6.83 20.17 -36.23
CA ARG A 582 6.19 19.91 -37.52
C ARG A 582 7.23 19.46 -38.56
N SER A 583 7.10 18.23 -39.05
CA SER A 583 7.66 17.82 -40.34
C SER A 583 6.53 17.37 -41.25
N ARG A 584 6.49 17.95 -42.46
CA ARG A 584 5.53 17.63 -43.52
C ARG A 584 5.75 16.19 -43.99
N PRO A 585 4.70 15.44 -44.39
CA PRO A 585 4.86 14.10 -44.92
C PRO A 585 5.44 14.15 -46.36
N PRO A 586 6.28 13.19 -46.77
CA PRO A 586 6.65 13.06 -48.17
C PRO A 586 5.45 12.51 -48.96
N ARG A 587 5.18 13.15 -50.10
CA ARG A 587 4.21 12.71 -51.10
C ARG A 587 4.65 11.37 -51.68
N CYS A 588 3.77 10.37 -51.69
CA CYS A 588 3.86 9.21 -52.57
C CYS A 588 2.58 9.11 -53.41
N SER A 589 2.77 9.06 -54.73
CA SER A 589 1.74 8.89 -55.76
C SER A 589 1.16 7.48 -55.75
N PRO A 590 -0.13 7.28 -56.11
CA PRO A 590 -0.79 5.98 -56.06
C PRO A 590 -0.55 5.17 -57.34
N SER A 591 0.01 3.96 -57.19
CA SER A 591 -0.09 2.93 -58.23
C SER A 591 -0.03 1.54 -57.61
N ALA A 592 -1.17 1.01 -57.16
CA ALA A 592 -1.42 -0.43 -57.14
C ALA A 592 -2.92 -0.67 -57.03
N ARG A 593 -3.46 -1.42 -58.00
CA ARG A 593 -4.88 -1.71 -58.19
C ARG A 593 -5.39 -2.68 -57.13
N ILE A 594 -6.60 -2.40 -56.66
CA ILE A 594 -7.48 -3.31 -55.93
C ILE A 594 -7.94 -4.44 -56.88
N PRO A 595 -8.08 -5.68 -56.41
CA PRO A 595 -9.16 -6.53 -56.85
C PRO A 595 -10.16 -6.81 -55.72
N ALA A 596 -11.42 -6.69 -56.10
CA ALA A 596 -12.61 -6.73 -55.29
C ALA A 596 -12.94 -8.10 -54.69
N ALA A 597 -13.80 -8.04 -53.68
CA ALA A 597 -14.48 -9.15 -53.04
C ALA A 597 -15.09 -10.17 -54.02
N ARG A 598 -15.01 -11.45 -53.65
CA ARG A 598 -15.99 -12.46 -54.04
C ARG A 598 -16.44 -13.28 -52.85
N SER A 599 -17.76 -13.32 -52.70
CA SER A 599 -18.54 -14.12 -51.77
C SER A 599 -18.73 -15.56 -52.26
N ARG A 600 -18.87 -16.49 -51.29
CA ARG A 600 -19.51 -17.82 -51.33
C ARG A 600 -18.90 -18.91 -52.24
N THR A 601 -18.52 -20.04 -51.65
CA THR A 601 -19.27 -21.33 -51.71
C THR A 601 -18.65 -22.44 -50.83
N ARG A 602 -19.51 -23.33 -50.34
CA ARG A 602 -19.28 -24.56 -49.55
C ARG A 602 -18.59 -25.69 -50.33
N CYS A 603 -17.93 -26.61 -49.60
CA CYS A 603 -17.98 -28.10 -49.64
C CYS A 603 -16.73 -28.64 -48.85
N ARG A 604 -16.83 -29.42 -47.75
CA ARG A 604 -16.97 -30.90 -47.63
C ARG A 604 -16.24 -31.65 -48.76
N ASP A 605 -15.45 -32.70 -48.61
CA ASP A 605 -15.05 -33.72 -47.59
C ASP A 605 -13.86 -34.49 -48.28
N PRO A 606 -13.23 -35.56 -47.76
CA PRO A 606 -13.64 -36.47 -46.67
C PRO A 606 -12.67 -36.64 -45.50
#